data_AF-A0A542XKY3-F1
#
_entry.id   AF-A0A542XKY3-F1
#
_cell.length_a   1.000
_cell.length_b   1.000
_cell.length_c   1.000
_cell.angle_alpha   90.00
_cell.angle_beta   90.00
_cell.angle_gamma   90.00
#
_symmetry.space_group_name_H-M   'P 1'
#
loop_
_entity.id
_entity.type
_entity.pdbx_description
1 polymer ?
#
loop_
_entity_poly.entity_id
_entity_poly.type
_entity_poly.pdbx_seq_one_letter_code
_entity_poly.pdbx_strand_id
1 'polypeptide(L)'
;MSHGLADEVLTAALEGRDQALSPNSVLVGLALYDDDRLFVERWCYRIAQDCADLWLVATASLCLGHLARRFGYLEPASVVLVRELAERTDLDGRVFSALEDVTFFLEELPNRRKAEQGN
;
A
#
# COMPACT_ATOMS: atom_id res chain seq x y z
N MET A 1 -2.88 -12.92 11.53
CA MET A 1 -3.67 -13.63 10.51
C MET A 1 -2.71 -14.51 9.72
N SER A 2 -3.10 -15.68 9.23
CA SER A 2 -2.22 -16.45 8.33
C SER A 2 -2.23 -15.85 6.93
N HIS A 3 -1.11 -15.92 6.22
CA HIS A 3 -1.05 -15.48 4.82
C HIS A 3 -2.07 -16.19 3.94
N GLY A 4 -2.31 -17.49 4.14
CA GLY A 4 -3.31 -18.24 3.38
C GLY A 4 -4.75 -17.72 3.53
N LEU A 5 -5.15 -17.32 4.75
CA LEU A 5 -6.47 -16.72 4.96
C LEU A 5 -6.55 -15.33 4.34
N ALA A 6 -5.48 -14.54 4.42
CA ALA A 6 -5.45 -13.23 3.79
C ALA A 6 -5.52 -13.34 2.25
N ASP A 7 -4.79 -14.30 1.68
CA ASP A 7 -4.77 -14.59 0.24
C ASP A 7 -6.17 -14.95 -0.28
N GLU A 8 -6.89 -15.80 0.46
CA GLU A 8 -8.28 -16.17 0.15
C GLU A 8 -9.22 -14.95 0.14
N VAL A 9 -9.17 -14.13 1.21
CA VAL A 9 -10.05 -12.95 1.36
C VAL A 9 -9.76 -11.90 0.28
N LEU A 10 -8.49 -11.61 0.00
CA LEU A 10 -8.10 -10.59 -0.96
C LEU A 10 -8.32 -11.05 -2.41
N THR A 11 -8.18 -12.35 -2.69
CA THR A 11 -8.57 -12.94 -3.98
C THR A 11 -10.07 -12.79 -4.21
N ALA A 12 -10.89 -13.14 -3.21
CA ALA A 12 -12.35 -12.99 -3.31
C ALA A 12 -12.76 -11.52 -3.57
N ALA A 13 -12.09 -10.57 -2.90
CA ALA A 13 -12.32 -9.15 -3.11
C ALA A 13 -11.97 -8.67 -4.54
N LEU A 14 -10.85 -9.14 -5.10
CA LEU A 14 -10.49 -8.86 -6.51
C LEU A 14 -11.51 -9.43 -7.49
N GLU A 15 -12.05 -10.61 -7.21
CA GLU A 15 -13.04 -11.29 -8.03
C GLU A 15 -14.46 -10.74 -7.83
N GLY A 16 -14.65 -9.75 -6.96
CA GLY A 16 -15.97 -9.18 -6.64
C GLY A 16 -16.90 -10.16 -5.94
N ARG A 17 -16.35 -11.19 -5.29
CA ARG A 17 -17.11 -12.14 -4.48
C ARG A 17 -17.41 -11.56 -3.10
N ASP A 18 -18.38 -12.17 -2.42
CA ASP A 18 -18.68 -11.82 -1.03
C ASP A 18 -17.73 -12.56 -0.08
N GLN A 19 -17.37 -11.91 1.04
CA GLN A 19 -16.43 -12.45 2.02
C GLN A 19 -16.89 -12.20 3.45
N ALA A 20 -16.68 -13.20 4.32
CA ALA A 20 -16.99 -13.12 5.74
C ALA A 20 -16.11 -12.10 6.51
N LEU A 21 -14.92 -11.78 5.98
CA LEU A 21 -13.98 -10.83 6.56
C LEU A 21 -13.85 -9.59 5.67
N SER A 22 -13.74 -8.42 6.29
CA SER A 22 -13.53 -7.16 5.58
C SER A 22 -12.14 -7.14 4.92
N PRO A 23 -12.04 -7.05 3.58
CA PRO A 23 -10.75 -6.99 2.89
C PRO A 23 -9.95 -5.74 3.28
N ASN A 24 -10.63 -4.63 3.60
CA ASN A 24 -9.99 -3.42 4.11
C ASN A 24 -9.27 -3.68 5.44
N SER A 25 -9.95 -4.33 6.39
CA SER A 25 -9.37 -4.65 7.69
C SER A 25 -8.22 -5.65 7.58
N VAL A 26 -8.33 -6.61 6.66
CA VAL A 26 -7.24 -7.56 6.35
C VAL A 26 -6.02 -6.82 5.83
N LEU A 27 -6.18 -5.97 4.80
CA LEU A 27 -5.08 -5.28 4.16
C LEU A 27 -4.35 -4.31 5.12
N VAL A 28 -5.11 -3.55 5.91
CA VAL A 28 -4.55 -2.68 6.96
C VAL A 28 -3.83 -3.49 8.04
N GLY A 29 -4.41 -4.61 8.48
CA GLY A 29 -3.78 -5.50 9.46
C GLY A 29 -2.44 -6.04 8.96
N LEU A 30 -2.38 -6.48 7.71
CA LEU A 30 -1.14 -6.90 7.07
C LEU A 30 -0.11 -5.74 7.02
N ALA A 31 -0.52 -4.57 6.53
CA ALA A 31 0.35 -3.42 6.36
C ALA A 31 0.93 -2.88 7.67
N LEU A 32 0.25 -3.06 8.80
CA LEU A 32 0.71 -2.60 10.10
C LEU A 32 1.52 -3.64 10.88
N TYR A 33 1.22 -4.92 10.74
CA TYR A 33 1.72 -5.95 11.67
C TYR A 33 2.44 -7.12 11.01
N ASP A 34 2.31 -7.33 9.71
CA ASP A 34 3.04 -8.39 9.02
C ASP A 34 4.45 -7.93 8.66
N ASP A 35 5.43 -8.82 8.82
CA ASP A 35 6.84 -8.55 8.55
C ASP A 35 7.27 -9.02 7.16
N ASP A 36 6.45 -9.82 6.46
CA ASP A 36 6.70 -10.18 5.07
C ASP A 36 6.29 -9.04 4.14
N ARG A 37 7.16 -8.02 4.03
CA ARG A 37 6.97 -6.88 3.14
C ARG A 37 6.56 -7.31 1.73
N LEU A 38 7.22 -8.32 1.16
CA LEU A 38 7.00 -8.73 -0.23
C LEU A 38 5.59 -9.29 -0.43
N PHE A 39 5.13 -10.12 0.51
CA PHE A 39 3.75 -10.62 0.48
C PHE A 39 2.75 -9.47 0.56
N VAL A 40 2.92 -8.58 1.54
CA VAL A 40 1.97 -7.47 1.76
C VAL A 40 1.97 -6.49 0.59
N GLU A 41 3.15 -6.14 0.07
CA GLU A 41 3.26 -5.19 -1.04
C GLU A 41 2.61 -5.72 -2.31
N ARG A 42 2.82 -7.00 -2.64
CA ARG A 42 2.16 -7.64 -3.80
C ARG A 42 0.65 -7.56 -3.70
N TRP A 43 0.10 -7.77 -2.52
CA TRP A 43 -1.34 -7.68 -2.30
C TRP A 43 -1.86 -6.24 -2.38
N CYS A 44 -1.15 -5.28 -1.78
CA CYS A 44 -1.52 -3.87 -1.89
C CYS A 44 -1.46 -3.39 -3.36
N TYR A 45 -0.40 -3.75 -4.09
CA TYR A 45 -0.24 -3.42 -5.50
C TYR A 45 -1.39 -3.97 -6.35
N ARG A 46 -1.67 -5.28 -6.26
CA ARG A 46 -2.74 -5.92 -7.05
C ARG A 46 -4.11 -5.31 -6.76
N ILE A 47 -4.43 -5.09 -5.49
CA ILE A 47 -5.70 -4.49 -5.10
C ILE A 47 -5.81 -3.05 -5.62
N ALA A 48 -4.75 -2.25 -5.45
CA ALA A 48 -4.73 -0.86 -5.89
C ALA A 48 -4.82 -0.72 -7.42
N GLN A 49 -4.27 -1.68 -8.16
CA GLN A 49 -4.25 -1.70 -9.62
C GLN A 49 -5.55 -2.24 -10.22
N ASP A 50 -6.05 -3.38 -9.71
CA ASP A 50 -7.03 -4.21 -10.42
C ASP A 50 -8.42 -4.23 -9.78
N CYS A 51 -8.59 -3.73 -8.54
CA CYS A 51 -9.86 -3.82 -7.85
C CYS A 51 -10.87 -2.78 -8.33
N ALA A 52 -12.13 -3.20 -8.53
CA ALA A 52 -13.23 -2.30 -8.89
C ALA A 52 -13.77 -1.48 -7.70
N ASP A 53 -13.54 -1.93 -6.46
CA ASP A 53 -13.95 -1.20 -5.26
C ASP A 53 -12.98 -0.04 -4.97
N LEU A 54 -13.40 1.18 -5.31
CA LEU A 54 -12.63 2.41 -5.11
C LEU A 54 -12.22 2.63 -3.65
N TRP A 55 -13.03 2.20 -2.68
CA TRP A 55 -12.69 2.33 -1.26
C TRP A 55 -11.53 1.42 -0.89
N LEU A 56 -11.53 0.20 -1.43
CA LEU A 56 -10.47 -0.77 -1.21
C LEU A 56 -9.19 -0.40 -1.98
N VAL A 57 -9.31 0.18 -3.18
CA VAL A 57 -8.18 0.78 -3.92
C VAL A 57 -7.50 1.88 -3.09
N ALA A 58 -8.28 2.82 -2.53
CA ALA A 58 -7.73 3.88 -1.68
C ALA A 58 -7.08 3.33 -0.40
N THR A 59 -7.65 2.28 0.21
CA THR A 59 -7.01 1.59 1.35
C THR A 59 -5.69 0.94 0.95
N ALA A 60 -5.62 0.30 -0.21
CA ALA A 60 -4.41 -0.35 -0.68
C ALA A 60 -3.29 0.65 -0.96
N SER A 61 -3.62 1.80 -1.54
CA SER A 61 -2.69 2.92 -1.68
C SER A 61 -2.14 3.39 -0.31
N LEU A 62 -3.02 3.62 0.68
CA LEU A 62 -2.59 3.96 2.04
C LEU A 62 -1.65 2.91 2.66
N CYS A 63 -1.94 1.63 2.44
CA CYS A 63 -1.11 0.54 2.92
C CYS A 63 0.28 0.54 2.29
N LEU A 64 0.43 0.91 1.00
CA LEU A 64 1.73 1.12 0.37
C LEU A 64 2.51 2.26 1.08
N GLY A 65 1.84 3.36 1.43
CA GLY A 65 2.44 4.42 2.25
C GLY A 65 2.96 3.90 3.60
N HIS A 66 2.18 3.07 4.29
CA HIS A 66 2.63 2.42 5.53
C HIS A 66 3.84 1.51 5.34
N LEU A 67 3.92 0.78 4.23
CA LEU A 67 5.08 -0.04 3.89
C LEU A 67 6.32 0.83 3.63
N ALA A 68 6.18 1.93 2.87
CA ALA A 68 7.25 2.90 2.66
C ALA A 68 7.79 3.42 3.99
N ARG A 69 6.90 3.79 4.92
CA ARG A 69 7.26 4.26 6.26
C ARG A 69 7.92 3.19 7.12
N ARG A 70 7.39 1.95 7.14
CA ARG A 70 7.89 0.85 7.98
C ARG A 70 9.22 0.30 7.49
N PHE A 71 9.33 0.06 6.19
CA PHE A 71 10.45 -0.67 5.60
C PHE A 71 11.47 0.24 4.91
N GLY A 72 11.14 1.52 4.69
CA GLY A 72 12.00 2.45 3.95
C GLY A 72 12.22 2.05 2.49
N TYR A 73 11.35 1.19 1.96
CA TYR A 73 11.46 0.65 0.62
C TYR A 73 10.08 0.20 0.09
N LEU A 74 9.88 0.44 -1.20
CA LEU A 74 8.85 -0.15 -2.05
C LEU A 74 9.49 -0.53 -3.39
N GLU A 75 8.91 -1.51 -4.08
CA GLU A 75 9.24 -1.77 -5.47
C GLU A 75 8.91 -0.54 -6.34
N PRO A 76 9.72 -0.24 -7.38
CA PRO A 76 9.51 0.94 -8.22
C PRO A 76 8.10 1.02 -8.84
N ALA A 77 7.52 -0.12 -9.22
CA ALA A 77 6.17 -0.19 -9.76
C ALA A 77 5.11 0.28 -8.75
N SER A 78 5.28 -0.05 -7.47
CA SER A 78 4.38 0.40 -6.40
C SER A 78 4.49 1.91 -6.16
N VAL A 79 5.70 2.47 -6.26
CA VAL A 79 5.91 3.93 -6.16
C VAL A 79 5.21 4.66 -7.30
N VAL A 80 5.36 4.18 -8.53
CA VAL A 80 4.67 4.75 -9.71
C VAL A 80 3.15 4.68 -9.53
N LEU A 81 2.64 3.52 -9.11
CA LEU A 81 1.20 3.34 -8.89
C LEU A 81 0.64 4.30 -7.84
N VAL A 82 1.32 4.51 -6.70
CA VAL A 82 0.85 5.49 -5.69
C VAL A 82 0.76 6.90 -6.27
N ARG A 83 1.72 7.29 -7.13
CA ARG A 83 1.70 8.61 -7.78
C ARG A 83 0.52 8.74 -8.75
N GLU A 84 0.30 7.74 -9.59
CA GLU A 84 -0.83 7.71 -10.53
C GLU A 84 -2.18 7.74 -9.81
N LEU A 85 -2.31 7.01 -8.69
CA LEU A 85 -3.53 6.99 -7.89
C LEU A 85 -3.79 8.33 -7.19
N ALA A 86 -2.76 9.08 -6.82
CA ALA A 86 -2.92 10.41 -6.23
C ALA A 86 -3.39 11.47 -7.25
N GLU A 87 -3.23 11.21 -8.56
CA GLU A 87 -3.77 12.08 -9.62
C GLU A 87 -5.25 11.82 -9.91
N ARG A 88 -5.78 10.68 -9.45
CA ARG A 88 -7.20 10.33 -9.63
C ARG A 88 -8.10 11.15 -8.71
N THR A 89 -9.18 11.66 -9.27
CA THR A 89 -10.18 12.48 -8.55
C THR A 89 -11.38 11.70 -8.01
N ASP A 90 -11.51 10.42 -8.40
CA ASP A 90 -12.58 9.52 -7.96
C ASP A 90 -12.20 8.71 -6.70
N LEU A 91 -11.00 8.90 -6.17
CA LEU A 91 -10.50 8.24 -4.97
C LEU A 91 -10.54 9.17 -3.76
N ASP A 92 -10.71 8.56 -2.59
CA ASP A 92 -10.70 9.26 -1.30
C ASP A 92 -9.28 9.73 -0.91
N GLY A 93 -9.18 10.71 -0.02
CA GLY A 93 -7.93 11.41 0.32
C GLY A 93 -6.79 10.55 0.88
N ARG A 94 -7.05 9.28 1.23
CA ARG A 94 -6.03 8.27 1.57
C ARG A 94 -4.92 8.13 0.52
N VAL A 95 -5.21 8.36 -0.76
CA VAL A 95 -4.19 8.32 -1.83
C VAL A 95 -3.16 9.44 -1.68
N PHE A 96 -3.55 10.61 -1.14
CA PHE A 96 -2.61 11.69 -0.86
C PHE A 96 -1.73 11.37 0.34
N SER A 97 -2.29 10.80 1.40
CA SER A 97 -1.50 10.33 2.54
C SER A 97 -0.47 9.27 2.13
N ALA A 98 -0.83 8.38 1.21
CA ALA A 98 0.12 7.42 0.64
C ALA A 98 1.27 8.11 -0.10
N LEU A 99 0.96 9.10 -0.93
CA LEU A 99 1.95 9.88 -1.68
C LEU A 99 2.88 10.67 -0.74
N GLU A 100 2.35 11.26 0.32
CA GLU A 100 3.13 11.96 1.35
C GLU A 100 4.12 11.01 2.02
N ASP A 101 3.65 9.83 2.46
CA ASP A 101 4.50 8.81 3.07
C ASP A 101 5.61 8.35 2.09
N VAL A 102 5.26 8.05 0.84
CA VAL A 102 6.22 7.62 -0.19
C VAL A 102 7.28 8.70 -0.45
N THR A 103 6.86 9.96 -0.64
CA THR A 103 7.76 11.08 -0.91
C THR A 103 8.71 11.30 0.27
N PHE A 104 8.16 11.33 1.49
CA PHE A 104 8.97 11.62 2.68
C PHE A 104 9.95 10.47 2.99
N PHE A 105 9.47 9.23 3.06
CA PHE A 105 10.28 8.11 3.55
C PHE A 105 11.22 7.52 2.50
N LEU A 106 10.89 7.60 1.21
CA LEU A 106 11.72 7.00 0.15
C LEU A 106 12.61 8.02 -0.57
N GLU A 107 12.32 9.32 -0.47
CA GLU A 107 13.06 10.35 -1.21
C GLU A 107 13.69 11.37 -0.26
N GLU A 108 12.88 12.08 0.54
CA GLU A 108 13.39 13.15 1.39
C GLU A 108 14.30 12.63 2.51
N LEU A 109 13.85 11.64 3.27
CA LEU A 109 14.58 11.12 4.42
C LEU A 109 15.94 10.51 4.01
N PRO A 110 16.04 9.69 2.95
CA PRO A 110 17.33 9.23 2.44
C PRO A 110 18.25 10.38 2.00
N ASN A 111 17.71 11.42 1.36
CA ASN A 111 18.49 12.58 0.93
C ASN A 111 19.04 13.37 2.12
N ARG A 112 18.25 13.57 3.18
CA ARG A 112 18.70 14.22 4.43
C ARG A 112 19.85 13.44 5.07
N ARG A 113 19.73 12.12 5.19
CA ARG A 113 20.78 11.26 5.75
C ARG A 113 22.09 11.32 4.95
N LYS A 114 22.02 11.38 3.62
CA LYS A 114 23.21 11.54 2.77
C LYS A 114 23.88 12.89 2.98
N ALA A 115 23.10 13.97 3.12
CA ALA A 115 23.64 15.30 3.37
C ALA A 115 24.35 15.39 4.73
N GLU A 116 23.83 14.71 5.76
CA GLU A 116 24.43 14.65 7.10
C GLU A 116 25.72 13.81 7.15
N GLN A 117 25.89 12.84 6.24
CA GLN A 117 27.08 11.99 6.16
C GLN A 117 28.20 12.56 5.25
N GLY A 118 27.89 13.58 4.45
CA GLY A 118 28.82 14.21 3.51
C GLY A 118 29.52 15.47 4.05
N ASN A 119 29.40 15.75 5.34
CA ASN A 119 30.00 16.89 6.05
C ASN A 119 30.82 16.42 7.25
#